data_AF-A0A9W6WLC6-F1
#
_entry.id   AF-A0A9W6WLC6-F1
#
_cell.length_a   1.000
_cell.length_b   1.000
_cell.length_c   1.000
_cell.angle_alpha   90.00
_cell.angle_beta   90.00
_cell.angle_gamma   90.00
#
_symmetry.space_group_name_H-M   'P 1'
#
loop_
_entity.id
_entity.type
_entity.pdbx_description
1 polymer ?
#
loop_
_entity_poly.entity_id
_entity_poly.type
_entity_poly.pdbx_seq_one_letter_code
_entity_poly.pdbx_strand_id
1 'polypeptide(L)'
;MLKMTKIDYNKFFTILQGLPLLSEGFEYGEASMKFISKLQLSELNENELKVLKEEIESFLGVFKIRLQNENLKDEDRLRKAKEFNPLFVPRNWILEEVVNDIENGLEEEGEVDGKAKAKLDKLMKMSSYPYDESKWGSELKELEQRWMDGPTTKEGEGEGESKLMMQCSCSS
;
A
#
# COMPACT_ATOMS: atom_id res chain seq x y z
N MET A 1 1.59 -0.15 17.75
CA MET A 1 1.38 -0.82 16.45
C MET A 1 1.88 -0.05 15.20
N LEU A 2 1.14 0.85 14.52
CA LEU A 2 1.54 1.37 13.18
C LEU A 2 2.97 1.97 13.08
N LYS A 3 3.37 2.77 14.08
CA LYS A 3 4.72 3.33 14.15
C LYS A 3 5.81 2.24 14.28
N MET A 4 5.49 1.13 14.94
CA MET A 4 6.39 0.00 15.14
C MET A 4 6.43 -0.89 13.91
N THR A 5 5.27 -1.12 13.28
CA THR A 5 5.18 -1.91 12.04
C THR A 5 5.71 -1.16 10.84
N LYS A 6 5.98 0.15 10.91
CA LYS A 6 6.40 0.99 9.77
C LYS A 6 5.57 0.71 8.49
N ILE A 7 4.37 0.17 8.64
CA ILE A 7 3.55 -0.22 7.51
C ILE A 7 2.99 1.08 6.94
N ASP A 8 2.92 1.12 5.62
CA ASP A 8 2.19 2.18 4.97
C ASP A 8 0.76 2.29 5.52
N TYR A 9 0.34 3.53 5.80
CA TYR A 9 -0.95 3.82 6.42
C TYR A 9 -2.11 3.32 5.56
N ASN A 10 -2.09 3.63 4.27
CA ASN A 10 -3.15 3.20 3.36
C ASN A 10 -3.17 1.67 3.18
N LYS A 11 -1.99 1.06 3.05
CA LYS A 11 -1.82 -0.39 2.93
C LYS A 11 -2.38 -1.12 4.15
N PHE A 12 -2.20 -0.56 5.36
CA PHE A 12 -2.80 -1.11 6.57
C PHE A 12 -4.32 -1.27 6.44
N PHE A 13 -5.03 -0.21 6.04
CA PHE A 13 -6.50 -0.27 5.94
C PHE A 13 -6.98 -1.14 4.78
N THR A 14 -6.26 -1.14 3.66
CA THR A 14 -6.59 -2.00 2.50
C THR A 14 -6.35 -3.48 2.80
N ILE A 15 -5.34 -3.84 3.60
CA ILE A 15 -5.18 -5.20 4.13
C ILE A 15 -6.31 -5.50 5.11
N LEU A 16 -6.52 -4.63 6.11
CA LEU A 16 -7.48 -4.85 7.19
C LEU A 16 -8.90 -5.08 6.67
N GLN A 17 -9.34 -4.31 5.67
CA GLN A 17 -10.68 -4.46 5.11
C GLN A 17 -10.90 -5.82 4.44
N GLY A 18 -9.84 -6.43 3.89
CA GLY A 18 -9.92 -7.72 3.18
C GLY A 18 -9.80 -8.96 4.07
N LEU A 19 -9.49 -8.81 5.36
CA LEU A 19 -9.32 -9.95 6.26
C LEU A 19 -10.66 -10.55 6.70
N PRO A 20 -10.93 -11.84 6.58
CA PRO A 20 -12.19 -12.45 7.03
C PRO A 20 -12.19 -12.71 8.56
N LEU A 21 -12.16 -11.65 9.37
CA LEU A 21 -11.95 -11.71 10.83
C LEU A 21 -13.01 -12.50 11.60
N LEU A 22 -14.24 -12.54 11.08
CA LEU A 22 -15.39 -13.17 11.72
C LEU A 22 -15.67 -14.58 11.19
N SER A 23 -14.95 -15.01 10.14
CA SER A 23 -15.04 -16.38 9.63
C SER A 23 -14.54 -17.40 10.66
N GLU A 24 -15.14 -18.59 10.61
CA GLU A 24 -14.64 -19.76 11.33
C GLU A 24 -13.26 -20.15 10.77
N GLY A 25 -12.32 -20.48 11.65
CA GLY A 25 -10.95 -20.82 11.25
C GLY A 25 -10.07 -19.62 10.85
N PHE A 26 -10.39 -18.40 11.31
CA PHE A 26 -9.52 -17.24 11.09
C PHE A 26 -8.15 -17.43 11.77
N GLU A 27 -7.10 -17.55 10.96
CA GLU A 27 -5.71 -17.73 11.40
C GLU A 27 -5.00 -16.38 11.62
N TYR A 28 -4.87 -15.97 12.89
CA TYR A 28 -4.21 -14.72 13.26
C TYR A 28 -2.75 -14.65 12.78
N GLY A 29 -2.03 -15.77 12.83
CA GLY A 29 -0.63 -15.85 12.43
C GLY A 29 -0.39 -15.61 10.94
N GLU A 30 -1.30 -16.09 10.08
CA GLU A 30 -1.25 -15.79 8.64
C GLU A 30 -1.68 -14.36 8.33
N ALA A 31 -2.70 -13.87 9.04
CA ALA A 31 -3.19 -12.52 8.87
C ALA A 31 -2.15 -11.47 9.30
N SER A 32 -1.44 -11.70 10.41
CA SER A 32 -0.42 -10.78 10.93
C SER A 32 0.74 -10.59 9.95
N MET A 33 1.15 -11.67 9.27
CA MET A 33 2.22 -11.61 8.26
C MET A 33 1.89 -10.70 7.07
N LYS A 34 0.60 -10.50 6.74
CA LYS A 34 0.20 -9.62 5.64
C LYS A 34 0.54 -8.15 5.90
N PHE A 35 0.68 -7.75 7.16
CA PHE A 35 1.02 -6.38 7.56
C PHE A 35 2.53 -6.12 7.64
N ILE A 36 3.36 -7.14 7.45
CA ILE A 36 4.81 -7.04 7.55
C ILE A 36 5.37 -7.05 6.12
N SER A 37 6.07 -5.99 5.74
CA SER A 37 6.63 -5.88 4.39
C SER A 37 7.81 -6.83 4.19
N LYS A 38 8.10 -7.18 2.93
CA LYS A 38 9.25 -8.04 2.58
C LYS A 38 10.58 -7.46 3.07
N LEU A 39 10.73 -6.13 3.05
CA LEU A 39 11.91 -5.43 3.56
C LEU A 39 12.09 -5.70 5.05
N GLN A 40 11.03 -5.54 5.83
CA GLN A 40 11.07 -5.80 7.27
C GLN A 40 11.37 -7.26 7.59
N LEU A 41 10.84 -8.20 6.82
CA LEU A 41 11.17 -9.62 6.99
C LEU A 41 12.66 -9.91 6.78
N SER A 42 13.36 -9.09 5.99
CA SER A 42 14.81 -9.24 5.78
C SER A 42 15.68 -8.52 6.82
N GLU A 43 15.12 -7.56 7.56
CA GLU A 43 15.86 -6.73 8.52
C GLU A 43 15.63 -7.13 9.98
N LEU A 44 14.43 -7.61 10.31
CA LEU A 44 14.05 -7.96 11.68
C LEU A 44 14.66 -9.31 12.08
N ASN A 45 15.18 -9.38 13.30
CA ASN A 45 15.53 -10.68 13.88
C ASN A 45 14.28 -11.44 14.37
N GLU A 46 14.44 -12.72 14.73
CA GLU A 46 13.33 -13.58 15.14
C GLU A 46 12.52 -13.03 16.32
N ASN A 47 13.19 -12.41 17.30
CA ASN A 47 12.51 -11.85 18.48
C ASN A 47 11.72 -10.59 18.12
N GLU A 48 12.29 -9.70 17.31
CA GLU A 48 11.61 -8.49 16.84
C GLU A 48 10.38 -8.83 15.98
N LEU A 49 10.53 -9.80 15.07
CA LEU A 49 9.44 -10.30 14.25
C LEU A 49 8.33 -10.90 15.12
N LYS A 50 8.69 -11.69 16.13
CA LYS A 50 7.73 -12.27 17.08
C LYS A 50 6.95 -11.18 17.83
N VAL A 51 7.64 -10.19 18.41
CA VAL A 51 6.99 -9.07 19.12
C VAL A 51 6.05 -8.31 18.19
N LEU A 52 6.47 -8.08 16.94
CA LEU A 52 5.67 -7.38 15.96
C LEU A 52 4.38 -8.14 15.61
N LYS A 53 4.50 -9.46 15.41
CA LYS A 53 3.36 -10.33 15.19
C LYS A 53 2.40 -10.31 16.37
N GLU A 54 2.89 -10.49 17.58
CA GLU A 54 2.07 -10.49 18.81
C GLU A 54 1.28 -9.18 18.96
N GLU A 55 1.89 -8.03 18.65
CA GLU A 55 1.22 -6.72 18.67
C GLU A 55 0.10 -6.62 17.61
N ILE A 56 0.34 -7.10 16.40
CA ILE A 56 -0.68 -7.11 15.33
C ILE A 56 -1.82 -8.07 15.69
N GLU A 57 -1.50 -9.27 16.17
CA GLU A 57 -2.47 -10.29 16.56
C GLU A 57 -3.35 -9.81 17.72
N SER A 58 -2.74 -9.15 18.71
CA SER A 58 -3.45 -8.48 19.82
C SER A 58 -4.43 -7.43 19.30
N PHE A 59 -3.98 -6.54 18.40
CA PHE A 59 -4.85 -5.56 17.76
C PHE A 59 -6.02 -6.22 17.01
N LEU A 60 -5.75 -7.25 16.19
CA LEU A 60 -6.78 -7.96 15.43
C LEU A 60 -7.80 -8.63 16.36
N GLY A 61 -7.35 -9.18 17.50
CA GLY A 61 -8.23 -9.76 18.52
C GLY A 61 -9.17 -8.72 19.13
N VAL A 62 -8.64 -7.56 19.54
CA VAL A 62 -9.46 -6.45 20.07
C VAL A 62 -10.44 -5.93 19.01
N PHE A 63 -9.98 -5.79 17.77
CA PHE A 63 -10.82 -5.33 16.67
C PHE A 63 -11.94 -6.34 16.35
N LYS A 64 -11.65 -7.64 16.35
CA LYS A 64 -12.65 -8.70 16.19
C LYS A 64 -13.74 -8.62 17.27
N ILE A 65 -13.36 -8.46 18.54
CA ILE A 65 -14.31 -8.29 19.65
C ILE A 65 -15.22 -7.08 19.40
N ARG A 66 -14.64 -5.96 18.96
CA ARG A 66 -15.42 -4.76 18.61
C ARG A 66 -16.45 -5.06 17.50
N LEU A 67 -16.05 -5.74 16.43
CA LEU A 67 -16.92 -6.11 15.32
C LEU A 67 -18.07 -7.04 15.76
N GLN A 68 -17.77 -8.01 16.64
CA GLN A 68 -18.77 -8.92 17.20
C GLN A 68 -19.80 -8.16 18.06
N ASN A 69 -19.35 -7.19 18.86
CA ASN A 69 -20.24 -6.35 19.67
C ASN A 69 -21.16 -5.44 18.81
N GLU A 70 -20.74 -5.10 17.59
CA GLU A 70 -21.56 -4.36 16.63
C GLU A 70 -22.45 -5.27 15.76
N ASN A 71 -22.36 -6.59 15.91
CA ASN A 71 -23.05 -7.59 15.09
C ASN A 71 -22.85 -7.36 13.57
N LEU A 72 -21.65 -6.92 13.19
CA LEU A 72 -21.28 -6.73 11.79
C LEU A 72 -20.90 -8.07 11.15
N LYS A 73 -21.13 -8.21 9.84
CA LYS A 73 -20.61 -9.31 9.01
C LYS A 73 -19.39 -8.85 8.22
N ASP A 74 -18.50 -9.77 7.86
CA ASP A 74 -17.31 -9.44 7.07
C ASP A 74 -17.65 -8.86 5.70
N GLU A 75 -18.70 -9.35 5.04
CA GLU A 75 -19.17 -8.82 3.76
C GLU A 75 -19.62 -7.36 3.87
N ASP A 76 -20.39 -7.03 4.91
CA ASP A 76 -20.86 -5.66 5.16
C ASP A 76 -19.71 -4.71 5.49
N ARG A 77 -18.75 -5.21 6.28
CA ARG A 77 -17.55 -4.45 6.63
C ARG A 77 -16.69 -4.18 5.39
N LEU A 78 -16.44 -5.20 4.57
CA LEU A 78 -15.69 -5.05 3.33
C LEU A 78 -16.37 -4.07 2.37
N ARG A 79 -17.69 -4.22 2.18
CA ARG A 79 -18.47 -3.34 1.30
C ARG A 79 -18.34 -1.88 1.72
N LYS A 80 -18.56 -1.57 3.01
CA LYS A 80 -18.40 -0.20 3.53
C LYS A 80 -16.96 0.28 3.42
N ALA A 81 -15.99 -0.53 3.81
CA ALA A 81 -14.59 -0.14 3.84
C ALA A 81 -14.05 0.21 2.43
N LYS A 82 -14.47 -0.52 1.39
CA LYS A 82 -14.10 -0.24 -0.01
C LYS A 82 -14.53 1.16 -0.48
N GLU A 83 -15.55 1.75 0.12
CA GLU A 83 -16.01 3.10 -0.23
C GLU A 83 -15.10 4.19 0.34
N PHE A 84 -14.29 3.89 1.37
CA PHE A 84 -13.49 4.88 2.11
C PHE A 84 -11.99 4.61 2.12
N ASN A 85 -11.55 3.39 1.84
CA ASN A 85 -10.14 3.05 1.78
C ASN A 85 -9.68 2.96 0.32
N PRO A 86 -8.95 3.98 -0.19
CA PRO A 86 -8.47 3.92 -1.56
C PRO A 86 -7.49 2.76 -1.70
N LEU A 87 -7.57 2.03 -2.80
CA LEU A 87 -6.58 1.03 -3.19
C LEU A 87 -5.28 1.70 -3.63
N PHE A 88 -5.40 2.86 -4.30
CA PHE A 88 -4.25 3.62 -4.79
C PHE A 88 -4.19 5.02 -4.19
N VAL A 89 -3.00 5.41 -3.77
CA VAL A 89 -2.65 6.78 -3.38
C VAL A 89 -1.40 7.19 -4.16
N PRO A 90 -1.41 8.32 -4.90
CA PRO A 90 -0.24 8.79 -5.62
C PRO A 90 0.83 9.29 -4.64
N ARG A 91 1.74 8.41 -4.24
CA ARG A 91 2.85 8.71 -3.31
C ARG A 91 3.85 9.64 -3.96
N ASN A 92 4.58 10.41 -3.15
CA ASN A 92 5.61 11.34 -3.63
C ASN A 92 6.59 10.69 -4.61
N TRP A 93 7.13 9.50 -4.28
CA TRP A 93 8.08 8.83 -5.16
C TRP A 93 7.49 8.40 -6.51
N ILE A 94 6.17 8.12 -6.57
CA ILE A 94 5.47 7.79 -7.82
C ILE A 94 5.35 9.05 -8.68
N LEU A 95 5.02 10.18 -8.04
CA LEU A 95 4.94 11.48 -8.72
C LEU A 95 6.31 11.90 -9.25
N GLU A 96 7.35 11.81 -8.42
CA GLU A 96 8.74 12.11 -8.78
C GLU A 96 9.21 11.26 -9.96
N GLU A 97 8.92 9.95 -9.96
CA GLU A 97 9.27 9.08 -11.08
C GLU A 97 8.63 9.56 -12.39
N VAL A 98 7.32 9.86 -12.37
CA VAL A 98 6.62 10.30 -13.57
C VAL A 98 7.12 11.67 -14.05
N VAL A 99 7.43 12.58 -13.12
CA VAL A 99 8.01 13.90 -13.45
C VAL A 99 9.37 13.73 -14.10
N ASN A 100 10.27 12.95 -13.49
CA ASN A 100 11.62 12.72 -14.02
C ASN A 100 11.58 12.09 -15.43
N ASP A 101 10.68 11.13 -15.67
CA ASP A 101 10.54 10.52 -16.99
C ASP A 101 10.10 11.52 -18.06
N ILE A 102 9.24 12.47 -17.70
CA ILE A 102 8.78 13.53 -18.62
C ILE A 102 9.90 14.54 -18.89
N GLU A 103 10.59 15.00 -17.83
CA GLU A 103 11.68 15.98 -17.93
C GLU A 103 12.84 15.43 -18.75
N ASN A 104 13.27 14.19 -18.48
CA ASN A 104 14.35 13.55 -19.24
C ASN A 104 14.01 13.41 -20.73
N GLY A 105 12.78 13.00 -21.06
CA GLY A 105 12.35 12.92 -22.47
C GLY A 105 12.39 14.28 -23.18
N LEU A 106 11.94 15.34 -22.50
CA LEU A 106 11.98 16.70 -23.02
C LEU A 106 13.42 17.20 -23.24
N GLU A 107 14.34 16.88 -22.32
CA GLU A 107 15.75 17.28 -22.43
C GLU A 107 16.50 16.52 -23.54
N GLU A 108 16.25 15.22 -23.69
CA GLU A 108 16.97 14.36 -24.63
C GLU A 108 16.43 14.45 -26.07
N GLU A 109 15.10 14.47 -26.23
CA GLU A 109 14.44 14.34 -27.53
C GLU A 109 13.72 15.63 -27.97
N GLY A 110 13.57 16.61 -27.08
CA GLY A 110 12.82 17.85 -27.35
C GLY A 110 11.30 17.67 -27.37
N GLU A 111 10.82 16.46 -27.09
CA GLU A 111 9.40 16.10 -26.97
C GLU A 111 9.17 15.11 -25.82
N VAL A 112 7.93 15.01 -25.33
CA VAL A 112 7.61 14.06 -24.26
C VAL A 112 7.59 12.64 -24.84
N ASP A 113 8.47 11.78 -24.32
CA ASP A 113 8.52 10.36 -24.68
C ASP A 113 7.13 9.70 -24.53
N GLY A 114 6.77 8.87 -25.51
CA GLY A 114 5.52 8.13 -25.53
C GLY A 114 5.32 7.22 -24.32
N LYS A 115 6.40 6.66 -23.75
CA LYS A 115 6.29 5.86 -22.52
C LYS A 115 6.07 6.74 -21.30
N ALA A 116 6.77 7.86 -21.17
CA ALA A 116 6.54 8.84 -20.11
C ALA A 116 5.08 9.32 -20.10
N LYS A 117 4.52 9.63 -21.28
CA LYS A 117 3.11 9.98 -21.43
C LYS A 117 2.17 8.84 -21.00
N ALA A 118 2.45 7.60 -21.40
CA ALA A 118 1.66 6.45 -20.99
C ALA A 118 1.68 6.22 -19.46
N LYS A 119 2.82 6.45 -18.80
CA LYS A 119 2.93 6.42 -17.34
C LYS A 119 2.09 7.50 -16.67
N LEU A 120 2.12 8.74 -17.19
CA LEU A 120 1.28 9.83 -16.71
C LEU A 120 -0.21 9.51 -16.85
N ASP A 121 -0.63 9.00 -18.02
CA ASP A 121 -2.01 8.59 -18.26
C ASP A 121 -2.45 7.49 -17.28
N LYS A 122 -1.56 6.52 -16.99
CA LYS A 122 -1.81 5.46 -16.01
C LYS A 122 -1.98 6.03 -14.59
N LEU A 123 -1.07 6.91 -14.17
CA LEU A 123 -1.13 7.60 -12.88
C LEU A 123 -2.43 8.38 -12.73
N MET A 124 -2.85 9.11 -13.77
CA MET A 124 -4.10 9.87 -13.80
C MET A 124 -5.32 8.95 -13.63
N LYS A 125 -5.37 7.82 -14.34
CA LYS A 125 -6.48 6.86 -14.20
C LYS A 125 -6.57 6.29 -12.79
N MET A 126 -5.45 5.85 -12.23
CA MET A 126 -5.42 5.27 -10.89
C MET A 126 -5.79 6.30 -9.82
N SER A 127 -5.34 7.55 -9.97
CA SER A 127 -5.67 8.65 -9.07
C SER A 127 -7.13 9.12 -9.19
N SER A 128 -7.73 9.00 -10.39
CA SER A 128 -9.13 9.38 -10.63
C SER A 128 -10.11 8.31 -10.15
N TYR A 129 -9.68 7.05 -10.06
CA TYR A 129 -10.50 5.93 -9.61
C TYR A 129 -9.82 5.15 -8.47
N PRO A 130 -9.42 5.80 -7.37
CA PRO A 130 -8.52 5.19 -6.40
C PRO A 130 -9.16 4.04 -5.62
N TYR A 131 -10.49 3.91 -5.63
CA TYR A 131 -11.26 2.86 -4.96
C TYR A 131 -11.66 1.69 -5.88
N ASP A 132 -11.44 1.80 -7.20
CA ASP A 132 -12.01 0.91 -8.20
C ASP A 132 -10.97 0.53 -9.27
N GLU A 133 -10.27 -0.58 -9.04
CA GLU A 133 -9.21 -1.10 -9.91
C GLU A 133 -9.70 -1.49 -11.32
N SER A 134 -11.00 -1.79 -11.47
CA SER A 134 -11.57 -2.17 -12.76
C SER A 134 -11.50 -1.04 -13.80
N LYS A 135 -11.36 0.20 -13.33
CA LYS A 135 -11.26 1.41 -14.15
C LYS A 135 -9.84 1.82 -14.48
N TRP A 136 -8.82 1.09 -13.98
CA TRP A 136 -7.42 1.43 -14.21
C TRP A 136 -6.88 0.94 -15.56
N GLY A 137 -7.67 0.16 -16.31
CA GLY A 137 -7.27 -0.39 -17.61
C GLY A 137 -6.32 -1.59 -17.51
N SER A 138 -6.00 -2.18 -18.66
CA SER A 138 -5.12 -3.36 -18.79
C SER A 138 -3.68 -3.00 -19.14
N GLU A 139 -3.41 -1.74 -19.47
CA GLU A 139 -2.08 -1.23 -19.78
C GLU A 139 -1.21 -1.13 -18.51
N LEU A 140 0.10 -1.31 -18.70
CA LEU A 140 1.13 -1.08 -17.66
C LEU A 140 0.84 -1.81 -16.33
N LYS A 141 0.35 -3.05 -16.38
CA LYS A 141 0.01 -3.84 -15.18
C LYS A 141 1.20 -4.15 -14.28
N GLU A 142 2.39 -4.33 -14.86
CA GLU A 142 3.63 -4.49 -14.08
C GLU A 142 3.98 -3.22 -13.31
N LEU A 143 3.79 -2.04 -13.93
CA LEU A 143 3.99 -0.75 -13.29
C LEU A 143 2.98 -0.51 -12.16
N GLU A 144 1.70 -0.80 -12.42
CA GLU A 144 0.62 -0.76 -11.44
C GLU A 144 0.97 -1.60 -10.21
N GLN A 145 1.37 -2.86 -10.42
CA GLN A 145 1.75 -3.74 -9.33
C GLN A 145 2.94 -3.19 -8.52
N ARG A 146 3.96 -2.67 -9.19
CA ARG A 146 5.12 -2.04 -8.52
C ARG A 146 4.72 -0.83 -7.68
N TRP A 147 3.84 0.04 -8.18
CA TRP A 147 3.31 1.17 -7.42
C TRP A 147 2.48 0.73 -6.20
N MET A 148 1.75 -0.36 -6.31
CA MET A 148 0.90 -0.92 -5.25
C MET A 148 1.67 -1.70 -4.18
N ASP A 149 2.77 -2.36 -4.56
CA ASP A 149 3.67 -3.07 -3.65
C ASP A 149 4.58 -2.12 -2.88
N GLY A 150 4.77 -0.90 -3.41
CA GLY A 150 5.68 0.08 -2.85
C GLY A 150 7.13 -0.18 -3.26
N PRO A 151 8.07 0.65 -2.79
CA PRO A 151 9.48 0.50 -3.13
C PRO A 151 10.03 -0.85 -2.65
N THR A 152 10.44 -1.68 -3.61
CA THR A 152 11.19 -2.92 -3.38
C THR A 152 12.68 -2.59 -3.46
N THR A 153 13.32 -2.20 -2.36
CA THR A 153 14.71 -1.73 -2.36
C THR A 153 15.70 -2.75 -2.92
N LYS A 154 16.30 -2.47 -4.09
CA LYS A 154 17.68 -2.82 -4.50
C LYS A 154 18.25 -1.97 -5.67
N GLU A 155 17.68 -0.81 -5.96
CA GLU A 155 18.31 0.16 -6.88
C GLU A 155 18.51 1.49 -6.12
N GLY A 156 19.78 1.79 -5.81
CA GLY A 156 20.18 3.03 -5.14
C GLY A 156 20.20 2.97 -3.62
N GLU A 157 21.36 3.30 -3.06
CA GLU A 157 21.68 3.36 -1.63
C GLU A 157 20.64 4.17 -0.82
N GLY A 158 20.14 3.64 0.30
CA GLY A 158 19.50 4.41 1.38
C GLY A 158 18.12 5.04 1.13
N GLU A 159 17.55 5.03 -0.08
CA GLU A 159 16.34 5.82 -0.38
C GLU A 159 14.98 5.14 -0.16
N GLY A 160 14.89 3.81 -0.18
CA GLY A 160 13.57 3.15 -0.19
C GLY A 160 12.83 3.16 1.15
N GLU A 161 13.53 3.19 2.30
CA GLU A 161 12.88 3.43 3.59
C GLU A 161 12.34 4.88 3.69
N SER A 162 13.07 5.86 3.13
CA SER A 162 12.65 7.27 3.11
C SER A 162 11.37 7.45 2.28
N LYS A 163 11.28 6.76 1.12
CA LYS A 163 10.12 6.81 0.21
C LYS A 163 8.83 6.21 0.78
N LEU A 164 8.92 5.29 1.75
CA LEU A 164 7.75 4.72 2.44
C LEU A 164 7.09 5.71 3.41
N MET A 165 7.88 6.63 3.98
CA MET A 165 7.44 7.57 5.03
C MET A 165 7.07 8.96 4.48
N MET A 166 7.36 9.25 3.21
CA MET A 166 7.00 10.51 2.54
C MET A 166 5.54 10.54 2.05
N GLN A 167 4.58 10.25 2.92
CA GLN A 167 3.15 10.51 2.66
C GLN A 167 2.66 11.87 3.17
N CYS A 168 3.51 12.58 3.93
CA CYS A 168 3.16 13.86 4.52
C CYS A 168 4.29 14.88 4.34
N SER A 169 4.36 15.51 3.16
CA SER A 169 5.04 16.80 3.00
C SER A 169 4.09 17.81 2.37
N CYS A 170 2.93 18.03 3.01
CA CYS A 170 2.26 19.31 2.83
C CYS A 170 3.05 20.35 3.62
N SER A 171 3.50 21.39 2.94
CA SER A 171 4.35 22.49 3.36
C SER A 171 4.12 22.99 4.80
N SER A 172 5.22 23.36 5.48
CA SER A 172 5.21 24.39 6.53
C SER A 172 5.73 25.70 5.94
#